data_AF-A0AAV0XTX9-F1
#
_entry.id   AF-A0AAV0XTX9-F1
#
_cell.length_a   1.000
_cell.length_b   1.000
_cell.length_c   1.000
_cell.angle_alpha   90.00
_cell.angle_beta   90.00
_cell.angle_gamma   90.00
#
_symmetry.space_group_name_H-M   'P 1'
#
loop_
_entity.id
_entity.type
_entity.pdbx_description
1 polymer ?
#
loop_
_entity_poly.entity_id
_entity_poly.type
_entity_poly.pdbx_seq_one_letter_code
_entity_poly.pdbx_strand_id
1 'polypeptide(L)'
;MKISGYYELLGDLLSAMDSRFNQETLSLIEAIASLLHMEIKPEMIDVLAKFSYTSSTGLKTEIKILKHLPKSDKPNATSSESIYLWLDWLKTNNSISTYGCFYKTLQLFTIIPVTSCTCERVFSKMTIVKSKLRSTMKQERLDSLLLLFTEQELTSGINLDSVIDEFNTLEA
;
A
#
# COMPACT_ATOMS: atom_id res chain seq x y z
N MET A 1 3.06 39.72 -4.57
CA MET A 1 2.79 38.76 -3.46
C MET A 1 1.88 37.60 -3.88
N LYS A 2 0.77 37.81 -4.62
CA LYS A 2 -0.08 36.68 -5.11
C LYS A 2 0.61 35.72 -6.10
N ILE A 3 1.58 36.21 -6.89
CA ILE A 3 2.28 35.39 -7.89
C ILE A 3 3.37 34.52 -7.25
N SER A 4 4.09 35.00 -6.23
CA SER A 4 5.15 34.19 -5.58
C SER A 4 4.56 33.01 -4.82
N GLY A 5 3.48 33.21 -4.06
CA GLY A 5 2.80 32.13 -3.34
C GLY A 5 2.20 31.07 -4.28
N TYR A 6 1.83 31.42 -5.52
CA TYR A 6 1.37 30.43 -6.50
C TYR A 6 2.49 29.51 -6.97
N TYR A 7 3.67 30.06 -7.26
CA TYR A 7 4.82 29.24 -7.67
C TYR A 7 5.40 28.43 -6.51
N GLU A 8 5.34 28.95 -5.29
CA GLU A 8 5.71 28.22 -4.07
C GLU A 8 4.77 27.04 -3.84
N LEU A 9 3.45 27.26 -3.90
CA LEU A 9 2.44 26.20 -3.84
C LEU A 9 2.58 25.19 -4.99
N LEU A 10 2.84 25.65 -6.22
CA LEU A 10 3.06 24.76 -7.36
C LEU A 10 4.31 23.90 -7.17
N GLY A 11 5.38 24.49 -6.62
CA GLY A 11 6.62 23.81 -6.28
C GLY A 11 6.41 22.76 -5.19
N ASP A 12 5.66 23.09 -4.14
CA ASP A 12 5.29 22.15 -3.08
C ASP A 12 4.43 21.00 -3.62
N LEU A 13 3.49 21.31 -4.52
CA LEU A 13 2.61 20.32 -5.14
C LEU A 13 3.39 19.40 -6.09
N LEU A 14 4.31 19.95 -6.89
CA LEU A 14 5.22 19.19 -7.74
C LEU A 14 6.17 18.32 -6.91
N SER A 15 6.77 18.86 -5.86
CA SER A 15 7.63 18.12 -4.93
C SER A 15 6.86 16.99 -4.22
N ALA A 16 5.62 17.25 -3.80
CA ALA A 16 4.75 16.24 -3.24
C ALA A 16 4.35 15.17 -4.27
N MET A 17 4.12 15.55 -5.53
CA MET A 17 3.87 14.61 -6.61
C MET A 17 5.10 13.77 -6.93
N ASP A 18 6.28 14.36 -7.04
CA ASP A 18 7.54 13.66 -7.31
C ASP A 18 7.93 12.75 -6.15
N SER A 19 7.72 13.18 -4.90
CA SER A 19 7.87 12.33 -3.71
C SER A 19 6.89 11.16 -3.72
N ARG A 20 5.64 11.39 -4.16
CA ARG A 20 4.60 10.36 -4.21
C ARG A 20 4.77 9.38 -5.36
N PHE A 21 5.28 9.82 -6.51
CA PHE A 21 5.53 9.01 -7.71
C PHE A 21 7.03 8.71 -7.90
N ASN A 22 7.81 8.78 -6.82
CA ASN A 22 9.26 8.70 -6.80
C ASN A 22 9.81 7.54 -7.66
N GLN A 23 10.95 7.75 -8.30
CA GLN A 23 11.72 6.75 -9.06
C GLN A 23 11.97 5.46 -8.26
N GLU A 24 11.99 5.54 -6.93
CA GLU A 24 12.06 4.39 -6.03
C GLU A 24 10.89 3.41 -6.20
N THR A 25 9.66 3.89 -6.42
CA THR A 25 8.51 3.01 -6.68
C THR A 25 8.58 2.35 -8.05
N LEU A 26 9.08 3.05 -9.07
CA LEU A 26 9.30 2.50 -10.41
C LEU A 26 10.42 1.45 -10.42
N SER A 27 11.55 1.75 -9.79
CA SER A 27 12.65 0.79 -9.63
C SER A 27 12.24 -0.44 -8.83
N LEU A 28 11.34 -0.29 -7.86
CA LEU A 28 10.75 -1.40 -7.11
C LEU A 28 9.81 -2.24 -8.00
N ILE A 29 8.97 -1.61 -8.82
CA ILE A 29 8.11 -2.32 -9.79
C ILE A 29 8.97 -3.10 -10.79
N GLU A 30 10.05 -2.50 -11.31
CA GLU A 30 10.99 -3.18 -12.21
C GLU A 30 11.74 -4.32 -11.51
N ALA A 31 12.15 -4.14 -10.25
CA ALA A 31 12.77 -5.18 -9.45
C ALA A 31 11.82 -6.37 -9.21
N ILE A 32 10.53 -6.10 -9.00
CA ILE A 32 9.51 -7.14 -8.81
C ILE A 32 9.12 -7.82 -10.12
N ALA A 33 9.04 -7.07 -11.22
CA ALA A 33 8.92 -7.66 -12.54
C ALA A 33 10.10 -8.62 -12.80
N SER A 34 11.32 -8.20 -12.50
CA SER A 34 12.53 -9.03 -12.61
C SER A 34 12.50 -10.24 -11.66
N LEU A 35 11.93 -10.08 -10.45
CA LEU A 35 11.72 -11.14 -9.46
C LEU A 35 10.77 -12.23 -9.98
N LEU A 36 9.67 -11.84 -10.64
CA LEU A 36 8.70 -12.78 -11.22
C LEU A 36 9.32 -13.59 -12.37
N HIS A 37 10.14 -12.94 -13.20
CA HIS A 37 10.91 -13.59 -14.26
C HIS A 37 12.12 -14.39 -13.73
N MET A 38 12.46 -14.29 -12.44
CA MET A 38 13.63 -14.92 -11.80
C MET A 38 14.99 -14.48 -12.37
N GLU A 39 15.04 -13.29 -12.94
CA GLU A 39 16.25 -12.66 -13.50
C GLU A 39 16.58 -11.40 -12.71
N ILE A 40 17.00 -11.57 -11.46
CA ILE A 40 17.22 -10.43 -10.57
C ILE A 40 18.69 -10.06 -10.57
N LYS A 41 18.97 -8.78 -10.85
CA LYS A 41 20.29 -8.18 -10.66
C LYS A 41 20.60 -8.06 -9.17
N PRO A 42 21.84 -8.30 -8.72
CA PRO A 42 22.19 -8.29 -7.30
C PRO A 42 21.89 -6.95 -6.62
N GLU A 43 21.96 -5.84 -7.35
CA GLU A 43 21.65 -4.49 -6.87
C GLU A 43 20.17 -4.31 -6.49
N MET A 44 19.26 -5.01 -7.17
CA MET A 44 17.81 -4.94 -6.92
C MET A 44 17.38 -5.76 -5.69
N ILE A 45 18.19 -6.75 -5.28
CA ILE A 45 17.89 -7.59 -4.10
C ILE A 45 17.94 -6.75 -2.82
N ASP A 46 18.91 -5.83 -2.71
CA ASP A 46 19.03 -4.98 -1.54
C ASP A 46 17.89 -3.96 -1.45
N VAL A 47 17.37 -3.48 -2.59
CA VAL A 47 16.16 -2.64 -2.63
C VAL A 47 14.94 -3.40 -2.14
N LEU A 48 14.74 -4.64 -2.62
CA LEU A 48 13.64 -5.50 -2.19
C LEU A 48 13.75 -5.92 -0.72
N ALA A 49 14.97 -6.16 -0.23
CA ALA A 49 15.24 -6.51 1.16
C ALA A 49 14.92 -5.35 2.12
N LYS A 50 15.34 -4.13 1.74
CA LYS A 50 14.98 -2.90 2.48
C LYS A 50 13.47 -2.68 2.48
N PHE A 51 12.82 -2.82 1.33
CA PHE A 51 11.38 -2.66 1.20
C PHE A 51 10.59 -3.67 2.04
N SER A 52 10.94 -4.95 1.96
CA SER A 52 10.23 -6.04 2.66
C SER A 52 10.63 -6.17 4.14
N TYR A 53 11.54 -5.34 4.65
CA TYR A 53 12.15 -5.47 5.98
C TYR A 53 12.64 -6.90 6.24
N THR A 54 13.39 -7.46 5.29
CA THR A 54 13.81 -8.87 5.30
C THR A 54 15.30 -9.01 4.97
N SER A 55 15.90 -10.15 5.36
CA SER A 55 17.32 -10.42 5.08
C SER A 55 17.59 -10.55 3.57
N SER A 56 18.51 -9.74 3.04
CA SER A 56 18.98 -9.78 1.64
C SER A 56 19.56 -11.16 1.27
N THR A 57 20.26 -11.80 2.20
CA THR A 57 20.82 -13.15 1.98
C THR A 57 19.73 -14.21 1.93
N GLY A 58 18.70 -14.11 2.79
CA GLY A 58 17.55 -15.02 2.84
C GLY A 58 16.72 -14.96 1.56
N LEU A 59 16.39 -13.74 1.12
CA LEU A 59 15.69 -13.52 -0.15
C LEU A 59 16.48 -14.10 -1.33
N LYS A 60 17.80 -13.86 -1.39
CA LYS A 60 18.68 -14.38 -2.44
C LYS A 60 18.74 -15.91 -2.45
N THR A 61 18.74 -16.58 -1.30
CA THR A 61 18.73 -18.04 -1.23
C THR A 61 17.40 -18.62 -1.67
N GLU A 62 16.28 -18.02 -1.23
CA GLU A 62 14.95 -18.45 -1.63
C GLU A 62 14.75 -18.34 -3.14
N ILE A 63 15.15 -17.21 -3.75
CA ILE A 63 15.12 -17.01 -5.20
C ILE A 63 15.92 -18.09 -5.93
N LYS A 64 17.12 -18.42 -5.44
CA LYS A 64 17.95 -19.46 -6.05
C LYS A 64 17.27 -20.83 -6.01
N ILE A 65 16.69 -21.19 -4.87
CA ILE A 65 15.96 -22.45 -4.71
C ILE A 65 14.77 -22.48 -5.67
N LEU A 66 13.99 -21.40 -5.73
CA LEU A 66 12.84 -21.29 -6.63
C LEU A 66 13.23 -21.35 -8.12
N LYS A 67 14.44 -20.88 -8.48
CA LYS A 67 14.97 -20.98 -9.86
C LYS A 67 15.32 -22.41 -10.27
N HIS A 68 15.67 -23.26 -9.30
CA HIS A 68 16.04 -24.65 -9.55
C HIS A 68 14.85 -25.63 -9.46
N LEU A 69 13.65 -25.15 -9.10
CA LEU A 69 12.44 -25.96 -9.14
C LEU A 69 12.02 -26.27 -10.60
N PRO A 70 11.42 -27.45 -10.85
CA PRO A 70 10.94 -27.81 -12.17
C PRO A 70 9.83 -26.85 -12.65
N LYS A 71 9.86 -26.51 -13.95
CA LYS A 71 8.90 -25.58 -14.57
C LYS A 71 7.44 -26.04 -14.48
N SER A 72 7.18 -27.32 -14.22
CA SER A 72 5.84 -27.89 -14.02
C SER A 72 5.13 -27.36 -12.78
N ASP A 73 5.91 -27.01 -11.76
CA ASP A 73 5.38 -26.66 -10.45
C ASP A 73 5.33 -25.14 -10.26
N LYS A 74 5.81 -24.36 -11.24
CA LYS A 74 5.92 -22.91 -11.14
C LYS A 74 4.81 -22.22 -11.95
N PRO A 75 4.12 -21.21 -11.40
CA PRO A 75 3.22 -20.38 -12.21
C PRO A 75 3.99 -19.58 -13.27
N ASN A 76 3.47 -19.54 -14.50
CA ASN A 76 4.06 -18.79 -15.61
C ASN A 76 3.93 -17.28 -15.34
N ALA A 77 5.08 -16.61 -15.24
CA ALA A 77 5.16 -15.16 -15.02
C ALA A 77 5.10 -14.44 -16.37
N THR A 78 3.92 -13.98 -16.77
CA THR A 78 3.76 -13.20 -18.02
C THR A 78 2.84 -11.98 -17.86
N SER A 79 2.10 -11.86 -16.75
CA SER A 79 1.14 -10.77 -16.50
C SER A 79 1.01 -10.43 -15.00
N SER A 80 0.32 -9.35 -14.64
CA SER A 80 0.08 -8.99 -13.22
C SER A 80 -0.71 -10.05 -12.45
N GLU A 81 -1.47 -10.90 -13.14
CA GLU A 81 -2.15 -12.06 -12.56
C GLU A 81 -1.15 -13.08 -11.99
N SER A 82 0.09 -13.07 -12.48
CA SER A 82 1.15 -13.95 -11.98
C SER A 82 1.43 -13.75 -10.49
N ILE A 83 1.30 -12.55 -9.95
CA ILE A 83 1.57 -12.28 -8.52
C ILE A 83 0.56 -13.01 -7.64
N TYR A 84 -0.71 -12.97 -8.01
CA TYR A 84 -1.77 -13.67 -7.28
C TYR A 84 -1.62 -15.19 -7.41
N LEU A 85 -1.27 -15.68 -8.60
CA LEU A 85 -0.97 -17.11 -8.81
C LEU A 85 0.22 -17.57 -7.96
N TRP A 86 1.24 -16.75 -7.80
CA TRP A 86 2.37 -17.01 -6.91
C TRP A 86 1.95 -17.06 -5.44
N LEU A 87 1.15 -16.10 -4.98
CA LEU A 87 0.67 -16.07 -3.60
C LEU A 87 -0.25 -17.26 -3.29
N ASP A 88 -1.12 -17.64 -4.22
CA ASP A 88 -2.02 -18.79 -4.09
C ASP A 88 -1.26 -20.12 -4.12
N TRP A 89 -0.28 -20.24 -5.01
CA TRP A 89 0.60 -21.41 -5.07
C TRP A 89 1.41 -21.58 -3.78
N LEU A 90 1.95 -20.50 -3.22
CA LEU A 90 2.69 -20.53 -1.95
C LEU A 90 1.80 -20.95 -0.77
N LYS A 91 0.53 -20.52 -0.78
CA LYS A 91 -0.47 -20.93 0.23
C LYS A 91 -0.85 -22.40 0.08
N THR A 92 -1.16 -22.84 -1.14
CA THR A 92 -1.63 -24.20 -1.42
C THR A 92 -0.57 -25.26 -1.10
N ASN A 93 0.71 -24.94 -1.32
CA ASN A 93 1.82 -25.86 -1.04
C ASN A 93 2.36 -25.78 0.40
N ASN A 94 1.78 -24.96 1.28
CA ASN A 94 2.29 -24.70 2.63
C ASN A 94 3.74 -24.20 2.67
N SER A 95 4.26 -23.70 1.55
CA SER A 95 5.67 -23.29 1.40
C SER A 95 5.93 -21.88 1.94
N ILE A 96 4.96 -21.26 2.62
CA ILE A 96 5.07 -19.93 3.23
C ILE A 96 6.21 -19.91 4.27
N SER A 97 6.38 -20.99 5.03
CA SER A 97 7.45 -21.10 6.03
C SER A 97 8.84 -21.25 5.40
N THR A 98 8.92 -21.82 4.20
CA THR A 98 10.17 -22.02 3.45
C THR A 98 10.57 -20.81 2.61
N TYR A 99 9.57 -20.08 2.06
CA TYR A 99 9.77 -18.90 1.20
C TYR A 99 9.19 -17.63 1.83
N GLY A 100 9.44 -17.43 3.12
CA GLY A 100 8.85 -16.34 3.88
C GLY A 100 9.28 -14.97 3.38
N CYS A 101 10.54 -14.83 2.93
CA CYS A 101 11.05 -13.57 2.41
C CYS A 101 10.40 -13.20 1.07
N PHE A 102 10.29 -14.17 0.18
CA PHE A 102 9.65 -14.02 -1.12
C PHE A 102 8.15 -13.73 -0.99
N TYR A 103 7.44 -14.49 -0.16
CA TYR A 103 6.02 -14.27 0.12
C TYR A 103 5.74 -12.88 0.67
N LYS A 104 6.50 -12.44 1.68
CA LYS A 104 6.33 -11.12 2.31
C LYS A 104 6.60 -9.99 1.32
N THR A 105 7.59 -10.15 0.44
CA THR A 105 7.91 -9.17 -0.61
C THR A 105 6.75 -9.02 -1.60
N LEU A 106 6.18 -10.14 -2.08
CA LEU A 106 5.02 -10.10 -2.98
C LEU A 106 3.77 -9.56 -2.30
N GLN A 107 3.52 -9.94 -1.05
CA GLN A 107 2.39 -9.45 -0.27
C GLN A 107 2.49 -7.93 -0.07
N LEU A 108 3.65 -7.42 0.34
CA LEU A 108 3.83 -5.99 0.54
C LEU A 108 3.69 -5.21 -0.77
N PHE A 109 4.12 -5.79 -1.89
CA PHE A 109 3.90 -5.19 -3.20
C PHE A 109 2.42 -5.07 -3.57
N THR A 110 1.59 -6.08 -3.27
CA THR A 110 0.15 -6.00 -3.53
C THR A 110 -0.56 -4.89 -2.74
N ILE A 111 0.07 -4.41 -1.66
CA ILE A 111 -0.46 -3.33 -0.82
C ILE A 111 -0.03 -1.95 -1.35
N ILE A 112 1.00 -1.86 -2.21
CA ILE A 112 1.42 -0.58 -2.79
C ILE A 112 0.29 -0.05 -3.68
N PRO A 113 -0.23 1.15 -3.40
CA PRO A 113 -1.20 1.79 -4.28
C PRO A 113 -0.48 2.26 -5.55
N VAL A 114 -0.46 1.42 -6.59
CA VAL A 114 0.09 1.78 -7.91
C VAL A 114 -0.80 2.80 -8.64
N THR A 115 -2.07 2.94 -8.25
CA THR A 115 -3.03 3.85 -8.87
C THR A 115 -3.61 4.85 -7.87
N SER A 116 -3.99 6.04 -8.35
CA SER A 116 -4.62 7.12 -7.56
C SER A 116 -6.07 6.82 -7.15
N CYS A 117 -6.65 5.71 -7.61
CA CYS A 117 -8.08 5.42 -7.49
C CYS A 117 -8.57 5.41 -6.02
N THR A 118 -7.74 4.93 -5.09
CA THR A 118 -8.09 4.92 -3.66
C THR A 118 -8.21 6.34 -3.09
N CYS A 119 -7.33 7.25 -3.50
CA CYS A 119 -7.42 8.66 -3.10
C CYS A 119 -8.63 9.34 -3.75
N GLU A 120 -8.93 9.05 -5.01
CA GLU A 120 -10.13 9.57 -5.69
C GLU A 120 -11.42 9.13 -4.99
N ARG A 121 -11.49 7.88 -4.51
CA ARG A 121 -12.60 7.39 -3.69
C ARG A 121 -12.73 8.14 -2.36
N VAL A 122 -11.61 8.40 -1.67
CA VAL A 122 -11.59 9.18 -0.43
C VAL A 122 -12.02 10.64 -0.70
N PHE A 123 -11.57 11.26 -1.78
CA PHE A 123 -11.98 12.63 -2.16
C PHE A 123 -13.46 12.73 -2.58
N SER A 124 -13.99 11.69 -3.24
CA SER A 124 -15.42 11.59 -3.53
C SER A 124 -16.24 11.52 -2.24
N LYS A 125 -15.85 10.66 -1.28
CA LYS A 125 -16.47 10.61 0.05
C LYS A 125 -16.28 11.93 0.82
N MET A 126 -15.12 12.56 0.74
CA MET A 126 -14.84 13.85 1.38
C MET A 126 -15.78 14.94 0.87
N THR A 127 -16.18 14.90 -0.40
CA THR A 127 -17.15 15.84 -0.97
C THR A 127 -18.54 15.69 -0.35
N ILE A 128 -18.92 14.48 0.08
CA ILE A 128 -20.16 14.21 0.83
C ILE A 128 -20.05 14.75 2.26
N VAL A 129 -18.92 14.47 2.95
CA VAL A 129 -18.68 14.92 4.33
C VAL A 129 -18.56 16.45 4.42
N LYS A 130 -17.86 17.06 3.46
CA LYS A 130 -17.65 18.50 3.30
C LYS A 130 -18.66 19.05 2.30
N SER A 131 -19.95 18.90 2.63
CA SER A 131 -21.03 19.41 1.79
C SER A 131 -20.93 20.93 1.61
N LYS A 132 -21.57 21.47 0.57
CA LYS A 132 -21.52 22.91 0.24
C LYS A 132 -21.96 23.83 1.41
N LEU A 133 -22.85 23.33 2.28
CA LEU A 133 -23.34 24.04 3.47
C LEU A 133 -22.39 23.92 4.67
N ARG A 134 -21.40 23.01 4.62
CA ARG A 134 -20.47 22.68 5.69
C ARG A 134 -19.02 22.93 5.27
N SER A 135 -18.77 24.05 4.60
CA SER A 135 -17.47 24.38 4.02
C SER A 135 -16.44 24.89 5.04
N THR A 136 -16.87 25.30 6.24
CA THR A 136 -16.05 25.96 7.28
C THR A 136 -15.76 25.08 8.50
N MET A 137 -15.42 23.81 8.30
CA MET A 137 -14.98 22.92 9.39
C MET A 137 -13.46 23.02 9.63
N LYS A 138 -13.05 22.85 10.89
CA LYS A 138 -11.64 22.64 11.27
C LYS A 138 -11.14 21.28 10.76
N GLN A 139 -9.85 21.19 10.47
CA GLN A 139 -9.21 19.99 9.93
C GLN A 139 -9.40 18.76 10.84
N GLU A 140 -9.17 18.90 12.15
CA GLU A 140 -9.38 17.81 13.12
C GLU A 140 -10.78 17.21 13.04
N ARG A 141 -11.81 18.06 12.97
CA ARG A 141 -13.20 17.60 12.89
C ARG A 141 -13.49 16.91 11.56
N LEU A 142 -12.90 17.40 10.46
CA LEU A 142 -13.04 16.76 9.15
C LEU A 142 -12.39 15.38 9.15
N ASP A 143 -11.19 15.25 9.71
CA ASP A 143 -10.45 13.99 9.75
C ASP A 143 -11.19 12.94 10.59
N SER A 144 -11.69 13.32 11.77
CA SER A 144 -12.51 12.40 12.60
C SER A 144 -13.78 11.95 11.88
N LEU A 145 -14.47 12.86 11.18
CA LEU A 145 -15.69 12.49 10.45
C LEU A 145 -15.39 11.63 9.22
N LEU A 146 -14.29 11.90 8.52
CA LEU A 146 -13.88 11.14 7.36
C LEU A 146 -13.51 9.70 7.76
N LEU A 147 -12.81 9.54 8.89
CA LEU A 147 -12.49 8.24 9.47
C LEU A 147 -13.74 7.41 9.77
N LEU A 148 -14.75 8.02 10.42
CA LEU A 148 -16.03 7.36 10.68
C LEU A 148 -16.75 6.96 9.38
N PHE A 149 -16.66 7.79 8.34
CA PHE A 149 -17.29 7.54 7.03
C PHE A 149 -16.56 6.51 6.16
N THR A 150 -15.23 6.39 6.31
CA THR A 150 -14.44 5.35 5.64
C THR A 150 -14.69 4.00 6.30
N GLU A 151 -14.70 3.96 7.63
CA GLU A 151 -14.91 2.76 8.45
C GLU A 151 -16.39 2.55 8.81
N GLN A 152 -17.30 2.96 7.92
CA GLN A 152 -18.73 2.97 8.22
C GLN A 152 -19.26 1.58 8.63
N GLU A 153 -18.73 0.51 8.04
CA GLU A 153 -19.06 -0.87 8.39
C GLU A 153 -18.76 -1.16 9.88
N LEU A 154 -17.58 -0.79 10.36
CA LEU A 154 -17.20 -0.95 11.77
C LEU A 154 -18.02 -0.03 12.67
N THR A 155 -18.20 1.23 12.27
CA THR A 155 -18.96 2.20 13.08
C THR A 155 -20.45 1.88 13.19
N SER A 156 -21.01 1.14 12.23
CA SER A 156 -22.41 0.74 12.26
C SER A 156 -22.74 -0.22 13.42
N GLY A 157 -21.73 -0.93 13.92
CA GLY A 157 -21.86 -1.81 15.09
C GLY A 157 -21.60 -1.11 16.43
N ILE A 158 -21.24 0.18 16.43
CA ILE A 158 -20.99 0.93 17.66
C ILE A 158 -22.33 1.34 18.27
N ASN A 159 -22.53 1.01 19.55
CA ASN A 159 -23.69 1.46 20.29
C ASN A 159 -23.53 2.95 20.63
N LEU A 160 -24.41 3.79 20.09
CA LEU A 160 -24.39 5.23 20.31
C LEU A 160 -24.65 5.60 21.78
N ASP A 161 -25.52 4.85 22.46
CA ASP A 161 -25.86 5.11 23.86
C ASP A 161 -24.63 4.89 24.76
N SER A 162 -23.84 3.85 24.51
CA SER A 162 -22.61 3.62 25.28
C SER A 162 -21.57 4.72 25.06
N VAL A 163 -21.49 5.28 23.85
CA VAL A 163 -20.55 6.38 23.54
C VAL A 163 -20.99 7.67 24.26
N ILE A 164 -22.30 7.92 24.33
CA ILE A 164 -22.85 9.06 25.07
C ILE A 164 -22.56 8.91 26.56
N ASP A 165 -22.78 7.72 27.12
CA ASP A 165 -22.50 7.44 28.54
C ASP A 165 -21.01 7.62 28.86
N GLU A 166 -20.11 7.08 28.03
CA GLU A 166 -18.66 7.26 28.20
C GLU A 166 -18.26 8.73 28.10
N PHE A 167 -18.79 9.48 27.13
CA PHE A 167 -18.54 10.91 27.01
C PHE A 167 -18.98 11.69 28.25
N ASN A 168 -20.16 11.37 28.80
CA ASN A 168 -20.65 11.99 30.03
C ASN A 168 -19.76 11.68 31.25
N THR A 169 -19.14 10.50 31.31
CA THR A 169 -18.19 10.16 32.40
C THR A 169 -16.85 10.88 32.30
N LEU A 170 -16.45 11.33 31.11
CA LEU A 170 -15.20 12.07 30.89
C LEU A 170 -15.33 13.58 31.20
N GLU A 171 -16.55 14.11 31.26
CA GLU A 171 -16.82 15.50 31.70
C GLU A 171 -16.99 15.65 33.22
N ALA A 172 -16.83 14.58 34.01
CA ALA A 172 -16.86 14.57 35.47
C ALA A 172 -15.45 14.49 36.10
#